data_AF-A0A2S6S7W8-F1
#
_entry.id   AF-A0A2S6S7W8-F1
#
_cell.length_a   1.000
_cell.length_b   1.000
_cell.length_c   1.000
_cell.angle_alpha   90.00
_cell.angle_beta   90.00
_cell.angle_gamma   90.00
#
_symmetry.space_group_name_H-M   'P 1'
#
loop_
_entity.id
_entity.type
_entity.pdbx_description
1 polymer ?
#
loop_
_entity_poly.entity_id
_entity_poly.type
_entity_poly.pdbx_seq_one_letter_code
_entity_poly.pdbx_strand_id
1 'polypeptide(L)'
;MPKKLNFAAYGRDSYYHREWFKRHGFKFDRSSKKWVLYNVSNEQAEDYASYCREYGLSFDRSDRNIENFNYVEYLWEGRREDYMKPYENKVLPTPLSKKNNS
;
A
#
# COMPACT_ATOMS: atom_id res chain seq x y z
N MET A 1 -24.59 -5.07 8.33
CA MET A 1 -24.17 -4.09 9.35
C MET A 1 -22.90 -3.40 8.88
N PRO A 2 -22.77 -2.07 8.98
CA PRO A 2 -21.52 -1.40 8.61
C PRO A 2 -20.40 -1.93 9.50
N LYS A 3 -19.35 -2.50 8.90
CA LYS A 3 -18.15 -2.91 9.63
C LYS A 3 -17.52 -1.65 10.22
N LYS A 4 -17.55 -1.54 11.55
CA LYS A 4 -16.92 -0.46 12.29
C LYS A 4 -15.41 -0.69 12.22
N LEU A 5 -14.69 0.19 11.52
CA LEU A 5 -13.25 0.10 11.35
C LEU A 5 -12.51 0.78 12.49
N ASN A 6 -11.35 0.25 12.84
CA ASN A 6 -10.39 0.95 13.68
C ASN A 6 -9.22 1.41 12.80
N PHE A 7 -8.78 2.65 13.03
CA PHE A 7 -7.65 3.26 12.33
C PHE A 7 -6.62 3.72 13.36
N ALA A 8 -5.35 3.43 13.11
CA ALA A 8 -4.26 3.99 13.91
C ALA A 8 -3.18 4.61 13.02
N ALA A 9 -2.70 5.80 13.34
CA ALA A 9 -1.56 6.44 12.70
C ALA A 9 -0.40 6.56 13.68
N TYR A 10 0.83 6.34 13.20
CA TYR A 10 2.03 6.36 14.02
C TYR A 10 3.27 6.72 13.19
N GLY A 11 4.39 6.95 13.88
CA GLY A 11 5.64 7.38 13.26
C GLY A 11 6.21 8.61 13.96
N ARG A 12 7.51 8.87 13.74
CA ARG A 12 8.24 9.99 14.35
C ARG A 12 7.58 11.32 14.03
N ASP A 13 7.14 11.49 12.79
CA ASP A 13 6.60 12.77 12.30
C ASP A 13 5.12 12.95 12.63
N SER A 14 4.44 11.91 13.13
CA SER A 14 3.02 11.99 13.51
C SER A 14 2.73 13.07 14.57
N TYR A 15 3.72 13.45 15.37
CA TYR A 15 3.60 14.55 16.34
C TYR A 15 3.42 15.92 15.68
N TYR A 16 4.01 16.15 14.50
CA TYR A 16 3.85 17.40 13.75
C TYR A 16 2.44 17.54 13.16
N HIS A 17 1.75 16.42 12.92
CA HIS A 17 0.37 16.39 12.41
C HIS A 17 -0.69 16.30 13.52
N ARG A 18 -0.31 16.47 14.80
CA ARG A 18 -1.22 16.33 15.96
C ARG A 18 -2.49 17.17 15.87
N GLU A 19 -2.42 18.38 15.32
CA GLU A 19 -3.57 19.28 15.22
C GLU A 19 -4.54 18.86 14.11
N TRP A 20 -4.03 18.18 13.07
CA TRP A 20 -4.88 17.53 12.07
C TRP A 20 -5.59 16.32 12.69
N PHE A 21 -4.85 15.48 13.40
CA PHE A 21 -5.41 14.30 14.08
C PHE A 21 -6.50 14.66 15.09
N LYS A 22 -6.26 15.66 15.96
CA LYS A 22 -7.27 16.15 16.92
C LYS A 22 -8.54 16.66 16.24
N ARG A 23 -8.40 17.40 15.13
CA ARG A 23 -9.55 17.92 14.35
C ARG A 23 -10.43 16.81 13.78
N HIS A 24 -9.83 15.66 13.44
CA HIS A 24 -10.54 14.48 12.94
C HIS A 24 -10.97 13.50 14.06
N GLY A 25 -10.81 13.89 15.33
CA GLY A 25 -11.28 13.11 16.49
C GLY A 25 -10.33 12.02 16.97
N PHE A 26 -9.11 11.93 16.43
CA PHE A 26 -8.11 10.97 16.89
C PHE A 26 -7.67 11.26 18.33
N LYS A 27 -7.47 10.19 19.09
CA LYS A 27 -6.91 10.24 20.45
C LYS A 27 -5.51 9.67 20.45
N PHE A 28 -4.56 10.37 21.06
CA PHE A 28 -3.20 9.87 21.22
C PHE A 28 -3.13 8.88 22.37
N ASP A 29 -2.86 7.62 22.06
CA ASP A 29 -2.57 6.59 23.05
C ASP A 29 -1.09 6.64 23.43
N ARG A 30 -0.82 7.00 24.68
CA ARG A 30 0.54 7.11 25.23
C ARG A 30 1.24 5.76 25.37
N SER A 31 0.49 4.68 25.56
CA SER A 31 1.06 3.33 25.74
C SER A 31 1.65 2.83 24.43
N SER A 32 0.86 2.95 23.36
CA SER A 32 1.23 2.52 22.01
C SER A 32 2.04 3.57 21.23
N LYS A 33 2.06 4.83 21.70
CA LYS A 33 2.58 6.01 20.98
C LYS A 33 1.94 6.17 19.59
N LYS A 34 0.62 5.93 19.50
CA LYS A 34 -0.15 6.00 18.25
C LYS A 34 -1.35 6.92 18.40
N TRP A 35 -1.75 7.54 17.30
CA TRP A 35 -3.04 8.20 17.17
C TRP A 35 -4.07 7.16 16.79
N VAL A 36 -5.12 6.99 17.59
CA VAL A 36 -6.12 5.95 17.38
C VAL A 36 -7.51 6.59 17.23
N LEU A 37 -8.27 6.07 16.27
CA LEU A 37 -9.66 6.41 16.05
C LEU A 37 -10.46 5.12 15.83
N TYR A 38 -11.58 5.02 16.54
CA TYR A 38 -12.46 3.86 16.52
C TYR A 38 -13.76 4.21 15.79
N ASN A 39 -14.43 3.19 15.23
CA ASN A 39 -15.72 3.33 14.54
C ASN A 39 -15.69 4.25 13.31
N VAL A 40 -14.65 4.10 12.48
CA VAL A 40 -14.46 4.87 11.25
C VAL A 40 -15.18 4.20 10.08
N SER A 41 -15.74 4.98 9.15
CA SER A 41 -16.27 4.47 7.88
C SER A 41 -15.15 4.08 6.91
N ASN A 42 -15.44 3.27 5.89
CA ASN A 42 -14.42 2.90 4.91
C ASN A 42 -13.90 4.11 4.12
N GLU A 43 -14.78 5.05 3.76
CA GLU A 43 -14.43 6.28 3.05
C GLU A 43 -13.46 7.13 3.89
N GLN A 44 -13.81 7.38 5.16
CA GLN A 44 -12.93 8.12 6.08
C GLN A 44 -11.59 7.40 6.26
N ALA A 45 -11.58 6.08 6.33
CA ALA A 45 -10.35 5.31 6.46
C ALA A 45 -9.46 5.35 5.21
N GLU A 46 -10.03 5.47 4.00
CA GLU A 46 -9.25 5.69 2.78
C GLU A 46 -8.72 7.13 2.71
N ASP A 47 -9.50 8.13 3.12
CA ASP A 47 -9.04 9.51 3.21
C ASP A 47 -7.88 9.66 4.18
N TYR A 48 -8.01 9.08 5.39
CA TYR A 48 -6.95 9.12 6.40
C TYR A 48 -5.71 8.33 5.95
N ALA A 49 -5.89 7.20 5.26
CA ALA A 49 -4.78 6.45 4.68
C ALA A 49 -4.07 7.26 3.58
N SER A 50 -4.81 7.99 2.76
CA SER A 50 -4.26 8.85 1.70
C SER A 50 -3.44 9.98 2.30
N TYR A 51 -3.96 10.65 3.34
CA TYR A 51 -3.21 11.64 4.10
C TYR A 51 -1.92 11.04 4.70
N CYS A 52 -2.00 9.87 5.33
CA CYS A 52 -0.81 9.22 5.86
C CYS A 52 0.22 8.89 4.76
N ARG A 53 -0.20 8.46 3.57
CA ARG A 53 0.72 8.20 2.43
C ARG A 53 1.36 9.48 1.90
N GLU A 54 0.59 10.56 1.77
CA GLU A 54 1.07 11.86 1.29
C GLU A 54 2.21 12.41 2.17
N TYR A 55 2.07 12.29 3.49
CA TYR A 55 3.05 12.78 4.46
C TYR A 55 4.03 11.72 4.97
N GLY A 56 4.05 10.52 4.37
CA GLY A 56 4.98 9.45 4.74
C GLY A 56 4.78 8.87 6.15
N LEU A 57 3.57 8.99 6.71
CA LEU A 57 3.21 8.47 8.02
C LEU A 57 2.85 6.98 7.94
N SER A 58 3.23 6.23 8.97
CA SER A 58 2.81 4.84 9.12
C SER A 58 1.39 4.77 9.67
N PHE A 59 0.60 3.80 9.23
CA PHE A 59 -0.76 3.61 9.72
C PHE A 59 -1.17 2.14 9.71
N ASP A 60 -2.19 1.82 10.49
CA ASP A 60 -2.81 0.51 10.65
C ASP A 60 -4.33 0.66 10.47
N ARG A 61 -4.93 -0.32 9.81
CA ARG A 61 -6.36 -0.38 9.54
C ARG A 61 -6.86 -1.78 9.83
N SER A 62 -7.93 -1.90 10.62
CA SER A 62 -8.43 -3.20 11.05
C SER A 62 -9.03 -4.07 9.94
N ASP A 63 -9.38 -3.51 8.77
CA ASP A 63 -9.81 -4.28 7.58
C ASP A 63 -8.63 -4.82 6.77
N ARG A 64 -7.53 -4.07 6.74
CA ARG A 64 -6.28 -4.49 6.11
C ARG A 64 -5.43 -5.24 7.12
N ASN A 65 -5.94 -6.38 7.55
CA ASN A 65 -5.18 -7.28 8.40
C ASN A 65 -4.03 -7.90 7.59
N ILE A 66 -2.84 -7.29 7.67
CA ILE A 66 -1.64 -7.77 6.98
C ILE A 66 -1.27 -9.19 7.41
N GLU A 67 -1.59 -9.63 8.63
CA GLU A 67 -1.32 -11.01 9.08
C GLU A 67 -2.12 -12.05 8.27
N ASN A 68 -3.29 -11.67 7.76
CA ASN A 68 -4.13 -12.52 6.91
C ASN A 68 -4.11 -12.08 5.44
N PHE A 69 -3.22 -11.17 5.06
CA PHE A 69 -3.12 -10.73 3.67
C PHE A 69 -2.48 -11.85 2.86
N ASN A 70 -3.29 -12.50 2.02
CA ASN A 70 -2.83 -13.56 1.16
C ASN A 70 -1.98 -12.98 0.01
N TYR A 71 -0.69 -12.78 0.27
CA TYR A 71 0.28 -12.34 -0.73
C TYR A 71 0.28 -13.25 -1.98
N VAL A 72 -0.11 -14.52 -1.83
CA VAL A 72 -0.22 -15.47 -2.94
C VAL A 72 -1.46 -15.20 -3.79
N GLU A 73 -2.53 -14.63 -3.26
CA GLU A 73 -3.63 -14.14 -4.12
C GLU A 73 -3.26 -12.80 -4.74
N TYR A 74 -2.76 -11.84 -3.97
CA TYR A 74 -2.45 -10.50 -4.48
C TYR A 74 -1.41 -10.48 -5.61
N LEU A 75 -0.35 -11.30 -5.52
CA LEU A 75 0.68 -11.39 -6.57
C LEU A 75 0.19 -12.15 -7.82
N TRP A 76 -0.89 -12.93 -7.71
CA TRP A 76 -1.35 -13.85 -8.75
C TRP A 76 -2.74 -13.52 -9.30
N GLU A 77 -3.50 -12.61 -8.68
CA GLU A 77 -4.76 -12.09 -9.18
C GLU A 77 -4.52 -11.39 -10.53
N GLY A 78 -5.00 -12.03 -11.60
CA GLY A 78 -5.14 -11.44 -12.93
C GLY A 78 -3.90 -11.44 -13.84
N ARG A 79 -2.73 -11.93 -13.40
CA ARG A 79 -1.52 -11.99 -14.25
C ARG A 79 -0.78 -13.32 -14.26
N ARG A 80 -1.32 -14.37 -13.63
CA ARG A 80 -0.70 -15.71 -13.62
C ARG A 80 -0.41 -16.23 -15.03
N GLU A 81 -1.36 -16.05 -15.94
CA GLU A 81 -1.22 -16.48 -17.34
C GLU A 81 -0.20 -15.64 -18.12
N ASP A 82 -0.09 -14.34 -17.82
CA ASP A 82 0.87 -13.44 -18.47
C ASP A 82 2.32 -13.73 -18.06
N TYR A 83 2.56 -14.12 -16.81
CA TYR A 83 3.90 -14.46 -16.30
C TYR A 83 4.28 -15.93 -16.51
N MET A 84 3.33 -16.80 -16.87
CA MET A 84 3.58 -18.19 -17.25
C MET A 84 3.85 -18.39 -18.75
N LYS A 85 3.90 -17.32 -19.55
CA LYS A 85 4.26 -17.43 -20.97
C LYS A 85 5.71 -17.92 -21.10
N PRO A 86 5.98 -18.97 -21.90
CA PRO A 86 7.34 -19.38 -22.18
C PRO A 86 8.12 -18.22 -22.81
N TYR A 87 9.40 -18.08 -22.44
CA TYR A 87 10.26 -17.02 -22.94
C TYR A 87 10.33 -17.04 -24.48
N GLU A 88 9.84 -15.99 -25.14
CA GLU A 88 10.02 -15.82 -26.57
C GLU A 88 11.49 -15.46 -26.84
N ASN A 89 12.20 -16.35 -27.55
CA ASN A 89 13.52 -16.04 -28.08
C ASN A 89 13.39 -14.92 -29.12
N LYS A 90 13.65 -13.68 -28.70
CA LYS A 90 13.74 -12.55 -29.63
C LYS A 90 14.94 -12.76 -30.54
N VAL A 91 14.70 -12.85 -31.84
CA VAL A 91 15.78 -12.87 -32.84
C VAL A 91 16.45 -11.52 -32.82
N LEU A 92 17.70 -11.48 -32.36
CA LEU A 92 18.52 -10.28 -32.40
C LEU A 92 18.82 -9.93 -33.86
N PRO A 93 18.73 -8.64 -34.25
CA PRO A 93 19.13 -8.22 -35.59
C PRO A 93 20.62 -8.49 -35.79
N THR A 94 20.96 -9.10 -36.92
CA THR A 94 22.35 -9.33 -37.31
C THR A 94 23.00 -8.02 -37.73
N PRO A 95 24.26 -7.75 -37.31
CA PRO A 95 24.95 -6.53 -37.71
C PRO A 95 25.22 -6.51 -39.22
N LEU A 96 25.03 -5.35 -39.85
CA LEU A 96 25.23 -5.10 -41.29
C LEU A 96 26.66 -5.35 -41.83
N SER A 97 27.60 -5.75 -40.97
CA SER A 97 29.02 -5.94 -41.32
C SER A 97 29.31 -7.21 -42.14
N LYS A 98 28.36 -8.12 -42.32
CA LYS A 98 28.50 -9.22 -43.30
C LYS A 98 27.95 -8.82 -44.67
N LYS A 99 28.57 -7.84 -45.30
CA LYS A 99 28.56 -7.69 -46.77
C LYS A 99 29.97 -7.94 -47.29
N ASN A 100 30.09 -9.08 -47.97
CA ASN A 100 31.07 -9.39 -49.01
C ASN A 100 32.50 -9.66 -48.54
N ASN A 101 32.90 -10.93 -48.58
CA ASN A 101 34.10 -11.30 -49.31
C ASN A 101 33.78 -12.56 -50.10
N SER A 102 34.10 -12.48 -51.39
CA SER A 102 34.07 -13.52 -52.41
C SER A 102 34.79 -14.81 -52.00
#